data_AF-A0A7C1K6B6-F1
#
_entry.id   AF-A0A7C1K6B6-F1
#
_cell.length_a   1.000
_cell.length_b   1.000
_cell.length_c   1.000
_cell.angle_alpha   90.00
_cell.angle_beta   90.00
_cell.angle_gamma   90.00
#
_symmetry.space_group_name_H-M   'P 1'
#
loop_
_entity.id
_entity.type
_entity.pdbx_description
1 polymer ?
#
loop_
_entity_poly.entity_id
_entity_poly.type
_entity_poly.pdbx_seq_one_letter_code
_entity_poly.pdbx_strand_id
1 'polypeptide(L)'
;MALTPEQKHPRAVQDMFARIAGRYDLMNRLMTAGRDQAWRRRVVDLAALPSGGCLLDLGSGTGAIAFEALRRRPDALVVGADFTLEMMRLGQRRAAPTPAWVGADALRLPFPENTFDAVTSGFLMRNVVDVEAGFAEQRRVVKPGGRVVCLETSPPPDNALRPFIDFYLQRVIPVLGHLVTGQAEAYRYLPASTRAFLTPEALGAIMEGVGLRQVRYERWMFGTVTILVGVK
;
A
#
# COMPACT_ATOMS: atom_id res chain seq x y z
N MET A 1 12.05 -12.62 -14.37
CA MET A 1 11.02 -12.61 -15.43
C MET A 1 10.19 -11.35 -15.21
N ALA A 2 10.09 -10.48 -16.21
CA ALA A 2 9.25 -9.28 -16.13
C ALA A 2 7.76 -9.68 -16.05
N LEU A 3 6.94 -8.87 -15.37
CA LEU A 3 5.49 -9.08 -15.35
C LEU A 3 4.91 -8.84 -16.76
N THR A 4 4.00 -9.70 -17.20
CA THR A 4 3.29 -9.49 -18.47
C THR A 4 2.24 -8.38 -18.33
N PRO A 5 1.86 -7.69 -19.43
CA PRO A 5 0.76 -6.73 -19.42
C PRO A 5 -0.55 -7.32 -18.86
N GLU A 6 -0.83 -8.59 -19.16
CA GLU A 6 -1.98 -9.33 -18.65
C GLU A 6 -1.95 -9.46 -17.13
N GLN A 7 -0.79 -9.72 -16.53
CA GLN A 7 -0.61 -9.80 -15.07
C GLN A 7 -0.77 -8.45 -14.38
N LYS A 8 -0.55 -7.33 -15.09
CA LYS A 8 -0.78 -5.97 -14.59
C LYS A 8 -2.16 -5.42 -14.94
N HIS A 9 -2.99 -6.17 -15.66
CA HIS A 9 -4.33 -5.74 -16.00
C HIS A 9 -5.18 -5.59 -14.71
N PRO A 10 -5.92 -4.48 -14.53
CA PRO A 10 -6.63 -4.20 -13.27
C PRO A 10 -7.53 -5.34 -12.79
N ARG A 11 -8.24 -6.01 -13.70
CA ARG A 11 -9.07 -7.19 -13.36
C ARG A 11 -8.26 -8.37 -12.85
N ALA A 12 -7.12 -8.67 -13.47
CA ALA A 12 -6.28 -9.79 -13.05
C ALA A 12 -5.72 -9.57 -11.64
N VAL A 13 -5.31 -8.33 -11.34
CA VAL A 13 -4.88 -7.90 -10.00
C VAL A 13 -6.02 -8.02 -9.00
N GLN A 14 -7.21 -7.50 -9.33
CA GLN A 14 -8.41 -7.57 -8.49
C GLN A 14 -8.77 -9.03 -8.16
N ASP A 15 -8.85 -9.90 -9.17
CA ASP A 15 -9.17 -11.32 -9.01
C ASP A 15 -8.13 -12.04 -8.14
N MET A 16 -6.84 -11.73 -8.33
CA MET A 16 -5.77 -12.28 -7.50
C MET A 16 -5.95 -11.92 -6.03
N PHE A 17 -6.22 -10.65 -5.73
CA PHE A 17 -6.45 -10.21 -4.34
C PHE A 17 -7.72 -10.82 -3.76
N ALA A 18 -8.82 -10.86 -4.52
CA ALA A 18 -10.06 -11.50 -4.09
C ALA A 18 -9.83 -12.96 -3.66
N ARG A 19 -9.03 -13.72 -4.43
CA ARG A 19 -8.69 -15.13 -4.12
C ARG A 19 -7.87 -15.32 -2.84
N ILE A 20 -7.02 -14.37 -2.46
CA ILE A 20 -6.14 -14.48 -1.29
C ILE A 20 -6.67 -13.76 -0.05
N ALA A 21 -7.78 -13.03 -0.16
CA ALA A 21 -8.29 -12.11 0.85
C ALA A 21 -8.35 -12.72 2.26
N GLY A 22 -8.88 -13.94 2.40
CA GLY A 22 -9.06 -14.61 3.69
C GLY A 22 -7.76 -14.94 4.45
N ARG A 23 -6.62 -15.03 3.77
CA ARG A 23 -5.30 -15.33 4.40
C ARG A 23 -4.26 -14.24 4.16
N TYR A 24 -4.65 -13.14 3.54
CA TYR A 24 -3.75 -12.05 3.16
C TYR A 24 -2.99 -11.45 4.34
N ASP A 25 -3.70 -11.10 5.42
CA ASP A 25 -3.09 -10.50 6.60
C ASP A 25 -2.17 -11.47 7.36
N LEU A 26 -2.57 -12.74 7.45
CA LEU A 26 -1.74 -13.79 8.03
C LEU A 26 -0.43 -13.93 7.24
N MET A 27 -0.52 -13.97 5.91
CA MET A 27 0.66 -14.15 5.10
C MET A 27 1.59 -12.94 5.15
N ASN A 28 1.04 -11.71 5.14
CA ASN A 28 1.83 -10.50 5.39
C ASN A 28 2.54 -10.54 6.76
N ARG A 29 1.85 -11.00 7.80
CA ARG A 29 2.44 -11.17 9.13
C ARG A 29 3.62 -12.14 9.12
N LEU A 30 3.47 -13.27 8.45
CA LEU A 30 4.50 -14.32 8.37
C LEU A 30 5.71 -13.89 7.52
N MET A 31 5.46 -13.36 6.32
CA MET A 31 6.52 -12.89 5.40
C MET A 31 7.36 -11.75 5.97
N THR A 32 6.81 -11.00 6.91
CA THR A 32 7.49 -9.83 7.49
C THR A 32 7.94 -10.10 8.92
N ALA A 33 7.75 -11.32 9.43
CA ALA A 33 7.99 -11.70 10.82
C ALA A 33 7.39 -10.68 11.82
N GLY A 34 6.19 -10.18 11.54
CA GLY A 34 5.53 -9.19 12.41
C GLY A 34 5.81 -7.73 12.09
N ARG A 35 6.81 -7.41 11.26
CA ARG A 35 7.28 -6.03 11.10
C ARG A 35 6.31 -5.12 10.35
N ASP A 36 5.39 -5.67 9.57
CA ASP A 36 4.34 -4.91 8.87
C ASP A 36 3.54 -3.99 9.80
N GLN A 37 3.32 -4.40 11.06
CA GLN A 37 2.65 -3.57 12.05
C GLN A 37 3.41 -2.29 12.38
N ALA A 38 4.74 -2.37 12.48
CA ALA A 38 5.57 -1.20 12.75
C ALA A 38 5.54 -0.21 11.57
N TRP A 39 5.52 -0.73 10.34
CA TRP A 39 5.42 0.09 9.14
C TRP A 39 4.07 0.82 9.07
N ARG A 40 2.97 0.12 9.36
CA ARG A 40 1.62 0.72 9.39
C ARG A 40 1.51 1.81 10.47
N ARG A 41 2.06 1.57 11.67
CA ARG A 41 2.18 2.61 12.72
C ARG A 41 2.92 3.84 12.20
N ARG A 42 4.06 3.62 11.53
CA ARG A 42 4.88 4.69 10.99
C ARG A 42 4.17 5.47 9.88
N VAL A 43 3.41 4.80 9.02
CA VAL A 43 2.55 5.45 8.01
C VAL A 43 1.56 6.40 8.68
N VAL A 44 0.87 5.95 9.73
CA VAL A 44 -0.08 6.80 10.48
C VAL A 44 0.62 7.96 11.18
N ASP A 45 1.84 7.77 11.71
CA ASP A 45 2.65 8.88 12.26
C ASP A 45 2.94 9.94 11.20
N LEU A 46 3.37 9.49 10.02
CA LEU A 46 3.76 10.38 8.93
C LEU A 46 2.57 11.09 8.30
N ALA A 47 1.37 10.50 8.35
CA ALA A 47 0.14 11.14 7.92
C ALA A 47 -0.17 12.42 8.72
N ALA A 48 0.29 12.49 9.99
CA ALA A 48 0.20 13.66 10.85
C ALA A 48 -1.18 14.34 10.86
N LEU A 49 -2.23 13.53 11.01
CA LEU A 49 -3.60 14.00 11.03
C LEU A 49 -3.82 15.02 12.17
N PRO A 50 -4.55 16.12 11.94
CA PRO A 50 -4.99 17.01 13.02
C PRO A 50 -6.07 16.33 13.88
N SER A 51 -6.39 16.89 15.06
CA SER A 51 -7.57 16.45 15.85
C SER A 51 -8.84 16.56 15.01
N GLY A 52 -9.68 15.52 15.02
CA GLY A 52 -10.86 15.41 14.16
C GLY A 52 -10.57 15.28 12.66
N GLY A 53 -9.30 15.04 12.28
CA GLY A 53 -8.87 15.04 10.89
C GLY A 53 -9.48 13.92 10.03
N CYS A 54 -9.43 14.13 8.72
CA CYS A 54 -9.98 13.24 7.71
C CYS A 54 -8.86 12.50 6.95
N LEU A 55 -8.85 11.17 6.99
CA LEU A 55 -7.87 10.30 6.33
C LEU A 55 -8.53 9.47 5.23
N LEU A 56 -7.90 9.42 4.06
CA LEU A 56 -8.17 8.41 3.04
C LEU A 56 -7.08 7.33 3.07
N ASP A 57 -7.46 6.08 3.30
CA ASP A 57 -6.60 4.91 3.09
C ASP A 57 -6.92 4.28 1.74
N LEU A 58 -6.09 4.52 0.73
CA LEU A 58 -6.26 4.10 -0.65
C LEU A 58 -5.58 2.75 -0.91
N GLY A 59 -6.31 1.83 -1.55
CA GLY A 59 -5.91 0.43 -1.61
C GLY A 59 -6.02 -0.24 -0.24
N SER A 60 -7.07 0.10 0.52
CA SER A 60 -7.19 -0.23 1.94
C SER A 60 -7.23 -1.74 2.20
N GLY A 61 -7.69 -2.53 1.22
CA GLY A 61 -7.86 -3.97 1.34
C GLY A 61 -8.76 -4.32 2.53
N THR A 62 -8.20 -5.05 3.49
CA THR A 62 -8.86 -5.42 4.76
C THR A 62 -8.83 -4.31 5.82
N GLY A 63 -8.28 -3.15 5.49
CA GLY A 63 -8.28 -1.93 6.32
C GLY A 63 -7.09 -1.81 7.25
N ALA A 64 -5.98 -2.51 7.00
CA ALA A 64 -4.92 -2.62 8.00
C ALA A 64 -4.30 -1.27 8.44
N ILE A 65 -4.19 -0.29 7.52
CA ILE A 65 -3.77 1.08 7.87
C ILE A 65 -4.95 1.87 8.43
N ALA A 66 -6.13 1.80 7.80
CA ALA A 66 -7.34 2.47 8.28
C ALA A 66 -7.69 2.15 9.75
N PHE A 67 -7.67 0.88 10.15
CA PHE A 67 -7.92 0.46 11.53
C PHE A 67 -6.80 0.92 12.49
N GLU A 68 -5.55 0.93 12.03
CA GLU A 68 -4.44 1.47 12.84
C GLU A 68 -4.60 2.98 13.06
N ALA A 69 -5.09 3.71 12.05
CA ALA A 69 -5.41 5.13 12.17
C ALA A 69 -6.52 5.35 13.20
N LEU A 70 -7.64 4.63 13.10
CA LEU A 70 -8.75 4.73 14.07
C LEU A 70 -8.35 4.35 15.49
N ARG A 71 -7.51 3.32 15.65
CA ARG A 71 -6.99 2.91 16.96
C ARG A 71 -6.19 4.02 17.64
N ARG A 72 -5.41 4.77 16.85
CA ARG A 72 -4.55 5.84 17.36
C ARG A 72 -5.24 7.19 17.47
N ARG A 73 -6.21 7.43 16.59
CA ARG A 73 -6.98 8.66 16.45
C ARG A 73 -8.48 8.31 16.38
N PRO A 74 -9.09 7.94 17.53
CA PRO A 74 -10.51 7.57 17.57
C PRO A 74 -11.45 8.71 17.16
N ASP A 75 -10.95 9.94 17.18
CA ASP A 75 -11.64 11.17 16.77
C ASP A 75 -11.59 11.43 15.25
N ALA A 76 -10.76 10.70 14.50
CA ALA A 76 -10.58 10.92 13.07
C ALA A 76 -11.71 10.31 12.22
N LEU A 77 -12.05 10.97 11.12
CA LEU A 77 -12.84 10.38 10.05
C LEU A 77 -11.90 9.58 9.14
N VAL A 78 -12.06 8.26 9.09
CA VAL A 78 -11.23 7.40 8.22
C VAL A 78 -12.09 6.77 7.13
N VAL A 79 -11.66 6.95 5.88
CA VAL A 79 -12.27 6.33 4.70
C VAL A 79 -11.30 5.31 4.12
N GLY A 80 -11.70 4.04 4.06
CA GLY A 80 -10.99 2.99 3.34
C GLY A 80 -11.54 2.87 1.92
N ALA A 81 -10.68 3.10 0.93
CA ALA A 81 -11.04 2.99 -0.49
C ALA A 81 -10.28 1.83 -1.15
N ASP A 82 -11.01 0.94 -1.84
CA ASP A 82 -10.43 -0.19 -2.56
C ASP A 82 -11.34 -0.63 -3.70
N PHE A 83 -10.77 -1.07 -4.82
CA PHE A 83 -11.54 -1.67 -5.92
C PHE A 83 -11.90 -3.15 -5.69
N THR A 84 -11.31 -3.83 -4.71
CA THR A 84 -11.53 -5.27 -4.40
C THR A 84 -12.59 -5.42 -3.29
N LEU A 85 -13.84 -5.69 -3.68
CA LEU A 85 -14.96 -5.75 -2.74
C LEU A 85 -14.80 -6.85 -1.68
N GLU A 86 -14.22 -8.00 -2.03
CA GLU A 86 -13.99 -9.13 -1.13
C GLU A 86 -13.09 -8.74 0.05
N MET A 87 -12.06 -7.93 -0.21
CA MET A 87 -11.15 -7.43 0.81
C MET A 87 -11.87 -6.48 1.77
N MET A 88 -12.63 -5.53 1.24
CA MET A 88 -13.40 -4.59 2.07
C MET A 88 -14.45 -5.31 2.92
N ARG A 89 -15.14 -6.32 2.37
CA ARG A 89 -16.10 -7.14 3.12
C ARG A 89 -15.47 -7.84 4.31
N LEU A 90 -14.20 -8.26 4.22
CA LEU A 90 -13.47 -8.81 5.37
C LEU A 90 -13.13 -7.72 6.39
N GLY A 91 -12.72 -6.53 5.93
CA GLY A 91 -12.48 -5.37 6.79
C GLY A 91 -13.74 -4.97 7.58
N GLN A 92 -14.89 -4.93 6.92
CA GLN A 92 -16.20 -4.62 7.52
C GLN A 92 -16.64 -5.58 8.64
N ARG A 93 -16.10 -6.80 8.68
CA ARG A 93 -16.39 -7.79 9.73
C ARG A 93 -15.56 -7.59 11.00
N ARG A 94 -14.58 -6.68 10.99
CA ARG A 94 -13.76 -6.39 12.17
C ARG A 94 -14.54 -5.56 13.20
N ALA A 95 -14.08 -5.61 14.45
CA ALA A 95 -14.71 -4.87 15.54
C ALA A 95 -14.62 -3.35 15.33
N ALA A 96 -15.61 -2.64 15.86
CA ALA A 96 -15.64 -1.18 15.86
C ALA A 96 -14.49 -0.56 16.69
N PRO A 97 -14.10 0.69 16.42
CA PRO A 97 -14.58 1.57 15.33
C PRO A 97 -14.13 1.07 13.95
N THR A 98 -14.98 1.28 12.94
CA THR A 98 -14.75 0.86 11.55
C THR A 98 -14.67 2.08 10.63
N PRO A 99 -13.79 2.07 9.60
CA PRO A 99 -13.76 3.17 8.64
C PRO A 99 -15.02 3.15 7.78
N ALA A 100 -15.32 4.29 7.14
CA ALA A 100 -16.26 4.30 6.02
C ALA A 100 -15.60 3.59 4.83
N TRP A 101 -16.35 2.76 4.09
CA TRP A 101 -15.82 1.98 2.98
C TRP A 101 -16.35 2.48 1.65
N VAL A 102 -15.46 2.65 0.67
CA VAL A 102 -15.81 3.12 -0.67
C VAL A 102 -15.14 2.26 -1.73
N GLY A 103 -15.94 1.70 -2.64
CA GLY A 103 -15.40 1.08 -3.86
C GLY A 103 -14.84 2.15 -4.79
N ALA A 104 -13.53 2.14 -5.07
CA ALA A 104 -12.91 3.18 -5.90
C ALA A 104 -11.71 2.66 -6.69
N ASP A 105 -11.55 3.19 -7.91
CA ASP A 105 -10.31 3.09 -8.69
C ASP A 105 -9.32 4.14 -8.20
N ALA A 106 -8.08 3.73 -7.89
CA ALA A 106 -7.01 4.63 -7.46
C ALA A 106 -6.64 5.70 -8.51
N LEU A 107 -6.97 5.46 -9.78
CA LEU A 107 -6.74 6.39 -10.89
C LEU A 107 -7.92 7.34 -11.14
N ARG A 108 -9.05 7.16 -10.45
CA ARG A 108 -10.23 8.02 -10.57
C ARG A 108 -11.05 7.99 -9.28
N LEU A 109 -10.59 8.76 -8.30
CA LEU A 109 -11.19 8.79 -6.97
C LEU A 109 -12.54 9.53 -6.98
N PRO A 110 -13.61 8.97 -6.39
CA PRO A 110 -14.95 9.57 -6.34
C PRO A 110 -15.06 10.65 -5.24
N PHE A 111 -14.00 11.43 -5.02
CA PHE A 111 -13.94 12.47 -4.01
C PHE A 111 -13.60 13.83 -4.66
N PRO A 112 -14.14 14.94 -4.14
CA PRO A 112 -13.73 16.27 -4.53
C PRO A 112 -12.23 16.52 -4.26
N GLU A 113 -11.66 17.52 -4.92
CA GLU A 113 -10.33 18.00 -4.56
C GLU A 113 -10.30 18.56 -3.12
N ASN A 114 -9.12 18.54 -2.49
CA ASN A 114 -8.91 19.15 -1.17
C ASN A 114 -9.86 18.65 -0.06
N THR A 115 -10.20 17.36 -0.07
CA THR A 115 -11.12 16.74 0.88
C THR A 115 -10.41 16.22 2.13
N PHE A 116 -9.25 15.57 1.98
CA PHE A 116 -8.59 14.84 3.05
C PHE A 116 -7.40 15.60 3.63
N ASP A 117 -7.17 15.49 4.94
CA ASP A 117 -5.97 16.04 5.59
C ASP A 117 -4.74 15.18 5.30
N ALA A 118 -4.95 13.87 5.09
CA ALA A 118 -3.92 12.98 4.56
C ALA A 118 -4.50 11.87 3.69
N VAL A 119 -3.65 11.35 2.81
CA VAL A 119 -3.90 10.13 2.03
C VAL A 119 -2.79 9.14 2.32
N THR A 120 -3.13 7.91 2.68
CA THR A 120 -2.19 6.80 2.84
C THR A 120 -2.43 5.76 1.75
N SER A 121 -1.37 5.15 1.24
CA SER A 121 -1.47 3.99 0.34
C SER A 121 -0.46 2.93 0.76
N GLY A 122 -0.95 1.74 1.09
CA GLY A 122 -0.11 0.62 1.54
C GLY A 122 -0.06 -0.50 0.52
N PHE A 123 1.12 -0.75 -0.04
CA PHE A 123 1.37 -1.84 -0.99
C PHE A 123 0.45 -1.79 -2.22
N LEU A 124 0.05 -0.58 -2.63
CA LEU A 124 -0.86 -0.33 -3.75
C LEU A 124 -0.12 0.02 -5.05
N MET A 125 0.83 0.97 -4.99
CA MET A 125 1.34 1.68 -6.17
C MET A 125 2.05 0.77 -7.16
N ARG A 126 2.60 -0.36 -6.74
CA ARG A 126 3.16 -1.36 -7.67
C ARG A 126 2.13 -2.06 -8.54
N ASN A 127 0.85 -2.00 -8.16
CA ASN A 127 -0.26 -2.68 -8.79
C ASN A 127 -1.12 -1.75 -9.68
N VAL A 128 -0.88 -0.43 -9.65
CA VAL A 128 -1.57 0.48 -10.58
C VAL A 128 -0.87 0.47 -11.94
N VAL A 129 -1.64 0.67 -13.00
CA VAL A 129 -1.10 0.73 -14.37
C VAL A 129 -0.37 2.03 -14.66
N ASP A 130 -0.75 3.12 -13.98
CA ASP A 130 -0.14 4.44 -14.10
C ASP A 130 0.12 5.02 -12.70
N VAL A 131 1.40 4.98 -12.30
CA VAL A 131 1.84 5.44 -10.97
C VAL A 131 1.73 6.95 -10.85
N GLU A 132 2.00 7.68 -11.93
CA GLU A 132 1.93 9.14 -11.95
C GLU A 132 0.49 9.60 -11.79
N ALA A 133 -0.44 9.05 -12.58
CA ALA A 133 -1.87 9.33 -12.43
C ALA A 133 -2.40 8.94 -11.03
N GLY A 134 -1.92 7.82 -10.48
CA GLY A 134 -2.29 7.41 -9.12
C GLY A 134 -1.82 8.39 -8.04
N PHE A 135 -0.63 8.98 -8.15
CA PHE A 135 -0.19 10.04 -7.24
C PHE A 135 -0.86 11.38 -7.53
N ALA A 136 -1.17 11.69 -8.79
CA ALA A 136 -1.90 12.89 -9.15
C ALA A 136 -3.30 12.90 -8.52
N GLU A 137 -4.02 11.77 -8.53
CA GLU A 137 -5.31 11.65 -7.85
C GLU A 137 -5.20 11.77 -6.32
N GLN A 138 -4.20 11.15 -5.70
CA GLN A 138 -3.95 11.30 -4.27
C GLN A 138 -3.64 12.77 -3.90
N ARG A 139 -2.80 13.45 -4.70
CA ARG A 139 -2.54 14.88 -4.53
C ARG A 139 -3.78 15.73 -4.77
N ARG A 140 -4.64 15.38 -5.74
CA ARG A 140 -5.86 16.14 -6.04
C ARG A 140 -6.77 16.16 -4.81
N VAL A 141 -7.03 14.99 -4.21
CA VAL A 141 -7.99 14.85 -3.10
C VAL A 141 -7.44 15.29 -1.75
N VAL A 142 -6.12 15.37 -1.56
CA VAL A 142 -5.54 15.91 -0.32
C VAL A 142 -5.62 17.44 -0.29
N LYS A 143 -5.88 18.02 0.89
CA LYS A 143 -5.90 19.47 1.13
C LYS A 143 -4.52 20.10 0.93
N PRO A 144 -4.41 21.40 0.61
CA PRO A 144 -3.14 22.12 0.69
C PRO A 144 -2.53 22.00 2.09
N GLY A 145 -1.23 21.72 2.18
CA GLY A 145 -0.54 21.40 3.43
C GLY A 145 -0.78 19.98 3.97
N GLY A 146 -1.71 19.23 3.36
CA GLY A 146 -1.98 17.83 3.69
C GLY A 146 -0.93 16.89 3.08
N ARG A 147 -0.92 15.64 3.56
CA ARG A 147 0.16 14.68 3.27
C ARG A 147 -0.29 13.49 2.45
N VAL A 148 0.54 13.08 1.50
CA VAL A 148 0.45 11.80 0.80
C VAL A 148 1.55 10.89 1.35
N VAL A 149 1.18 9.73 1.91
CA VAL A 149 2.10 8.77 2.52
C VAL A 149 1.99 7.41 1.85
N CYS A 150 3.05 6.99 1.16
CA CYS A 150 3.08 5.75 0.40
C CYS A 150 4.01 4.73 1.07
N LEU A 151 3.44 3.63 1.59
CA LEU A 151 4.20 2.44 1.99
C LEU A 151 4.24 1.45 0.83
N GLU A 152 5.43 1.10 0.35
CA GLU A 152 5.56 0.21 -0.81
C GLU A 152 6.83 -0.64 -0.72
N THR A 153 6.85 -1.75 -1.45
CA THR A 153 8.06 -2.54 -1.68
C THR A 153 8.97 -1.86 -2.69
N SER A 154 10.27 -2.05 -2.54
CA SER A 154 11.30 -1.55 -3.45
C SER A 154 12.13 -2.73 -3.94
N PRO A 155 12.70 -2.66 -5.16
CA PRO A 155 13.76 -3.56 -5.57
C PRO A 155 14.85 -3.64 -4.49
N PRO A 156 15.40 -4.84 -4.23
CA PRO A 156 16.50 -5.00 -3.28
C PRO A 156 17.67 -4.07 -3.63
N PRO A 157 18.26 -3.36 -2.65
CA PRO A 157 19.44 -2.54 -2.90
C PRO A 157 20.60 -3.38 -3.42
N ASP A 158 21.45 -2.79 -4.25
CA ASP A 158 22.63 -3.47 -4.77
C ASP A 158 23.77 -3.47 -3.73
N ASN A 159 23.70 -4.41 -2.80
CA ASN A 159 24.68 -4.58 -1.72
C ASN A 159 24.89 -6.07 -1.37
N ALA A 160 25.77 -6.34 -0.40
CA ALA A 160 26.12 -7.71 0.00
C ALA A 160 24.92 -8.56 0.52
N LEU A 161 23.82 -7.93 0.93
CA LEU A 161 22.62 -8.65 1.38
C LEU A 161 21.71 -9.08 0.22
N ARG A 162 21.91 -8.53 -1.00
CA ARG A 162 21.05 -8.78 -2.16
C ARG A 162 20.83 -10.26 -2.46
N PRO A 163 21.85 -11.15 -2.48
CA PRO A 163 21.62 -12.57 -2.76
C PRO A 163 20.69 -13.24 -1.73
N PHE A 164 20.81 -12.88 -0.46
CA PHE A 164 19.99 -13.43 0.62
C PHE A 164 18.54 -12.92 0.54
N ILE A 165 18.37 -11.62 0.26
CA ILE A 165 17.07 -11.01 0.03
C ILE A 165 16.41 -11.66 -1.19
N ASP A 166 17.17 -11.83 -2.28
CA ASP A 166 16.66 -12.40 -3.51
C ASP A 166 16.21 -13.85 -3.33
N PHE A 167 16.99 -14.64 -2.58
CA PHE A 167 16.64 -16.00 -2.18
C PHE A 167 15.36 -16.03 -1.33
N TYR A 168 15.25 -15.15 -0.33
CA TYR A 168 14.06 -15.05 0.51
C TYR A 168 12.80 -14.74 -0.33
N LEU A 169 12.89 -13.73 -1.19
CA LEU A 169 11.80 -13.33 -2.07
C LEU A 169 11.44 -14.45 -3.08
N GLN A 170 12.41 -15.11 -3.71
CA GLN A 170 12.12 -16.08 -4.79
C GLN A 170 11.79 -17.49 -4.30
N ARG A 171 12.27 -17.88 -3.13
CA ARG A 171 12.19 -19.28 -2.67
C ARG A 171 11.34 -19.39 -1.42
N VAL A 172 11.64 -18.59 -0.40
CA VAL A 172 10.95 -18.70 0.90
C VAL A 172 9.50 -18.22 0.80
N ILE A 173 9.27 -17.03 0.25
CA ILE A 173 7.91 -16.47 0.14
C ILE A 173 6.96 -17.37 -0.67
N PRO A 174 7.31 -17.85 -1.89
CA PRO A 174 6.40 -18.70 -2.65
C PRO A 174 6.10 -20.03 -1.97
N VAL A 175 7.09 -20.64 -1.30
CA VAL A 175 6.90 -21.90 -0.55
C VAL A 175 5.96 -21.67 0.63
N LEU A 176 6.19 -20.63 1.43
CA LEU A 176 5.27 -20.25 2.52
C LEU A 176 3.87 -19.96 1.98
N GLY A 177 3.77 -19.29 0.84
CA GLY A 177 2.50 -18.94 0.21
C GLY A 177 1.72 -20.19 -0.17
N HIS A 178 2.39 -21.17 -0.77
CA HIS A 178 1.79 -22.47 -1.10
C HIS A 178 1.34 -23.22 0.16
N LEU A 179 2.20 -23.34 1.18
CA LEU A 179 1.91 -24.08 2.41
C LEU A 179 0.76 -23.45 3.22
N VAL A 180 0.71 -22.12 3.31
CA VAL A 180 -0.26 -21.41 4.16
C VAL A 180 -1.56 -21.15 3.43
N THR A 181 -1.54 -20.92 2.11
CA THR A 181 -2.73 -20.45 1.38
C THR A 181 -3.16 -21.33 0.22
N GLY A 182 -2.33 -22.30 -0.20
CA GLY A 182 -2.51 -23.04 -1.44
C GLY A 182 -2.23 -22.22 -2.71
N GLN A 183 -2.04 -20.90 -2.62
CA GLN A 183 -2.02 -19.97 -3.76
C GLN A 183 -0.60 -19.59 -4.19
N ALA A 184 0.18 -20.55 -4.70
CA ALA A 184 1.58 -20.31 -5.08
C ALA A 184 1.77 -19.20 -6.12
N GLU A 185 0.79 -18.97 -7.01
CA GLU A 185 0.88 -17.97 -8.07
C GLU A 185 0.86 -16.53 -7.55
N ALA A 186 -0.05 -16.19 -6.63
CA ALA A 186 -0.12 -14.88 -6.01
C ALA A 186 1.19 -14.52 -5.27
N TYR A 187 1.84 -15.52 -4.67
CA TYR A 187 3.11 -15.34 -3.97
C TYR A 187 4.35 -15.44 -4.87
N ARG A 188 4.19 -15.78 -6.16
CA ARG A 188 5.19 -15.51 -7.20
C ARG A 188 5.05 -14.11 -7.79
N TYR A 189 3.83 -13.58 -7.85
CA TYR A 189 3.56 -12.21 -8.29
C TYR A 189 4.24 -11.17 -7.39
N LEU A 190 4.17 -11.33 -6.06
CA LEU A 190 4.78 -10.38 -5.12
C LEU A 190 6.29 -10.17 -5.38
N PRO A 191 7.15 -11.21 -5.38
CA PRO A 191 8.58 -11.06 -5.71
C PRO A 191 8.86 -10.48 -7.11
N ALA A 192 8.02 -10.81 -8.09
CA ALA A 192 8.17 -10.31 -9.46
C ALA A 192 7.82 -8.82 -9.55
N SER A 193 6.68 -8.42 -8.96
CA SER A 193 6.23 -7.03 -8.88
C SER A 193 7.22 -6.16 -8.12
N THR A 194 7.71 -6.60 -6.94
CA THR A 194 8.69 -5.85 -6.15
C THR A 194 9.98 -5.59 -6.92
N ARG A 195 10.52 -6.57 -7.64
CA ARG A 195 11.75 -6.38 -8.43
C ARG A 195 11.56 -5.49 -9.65
N ALA A 196 10.39 -5.57 -10.28
CA ALA A 196 10.08 -4.79 -11.47
C ALA A 196 9.56 -3.38 -11.15
N PHE A 197 9.40 -3.04 -9.87
CA PHE A 197 8.89 -1.75 -9.44
C PHE A 197 10.01 -0.70 -9.32
N LEU A 198 9.61 0.52 -9.01
CA LEU A 198 10.48 1.68 -8.92
C LEU A 198 11.29 1.68 -7.63
N THR A 199 12.49 2.24 -7.70
CA THR A 199 13.28 2.59 -6.50
C THR A 199 12.59 3.74 -5.76
N PRO A 200 12.86 3.95 -4.46
CA PRO A 200 12.26 5.04 -3.72
C PRO A 200 12.67 6.43 -4.26
N GLU A 201 13.85 6.55 -4.85
CA GLU A 201 14.27 7.76 -5.56
C GLU A 201 13.37 8.04 -6.78
N ALA A 202 13.15 7.04 -7.63
CA ALA A 202 12.32 7.20 -8.81
C ALA A 202 10.85 7.47 -8.44
N LEU A 203 10.34 6.78 -7.43
CA LEU A 203 8.99 7.00 -6.92
C LEU A 203 8.84 8.40 -6.30
N GLY A 204 9.86 8.87 -5.58
CA GLY A 204 9.92 10.21 -5.03
C GLY A 204 9.93 11.28 -6.12
N ALA A 205 10.70 11.08 -7.20
CA ALA A 205 10.72 11.99 -8.34
C ALA A 205 9.34 12.10 -9.02
N ILE A 206 8.58 11.00 -9.12
CA ILE A 206 7.19 11.05 -9.63
C ILE A 206 6.30 11.85 -8.68
N MET A 207 6.41 11.64 -7.36
CA MET A 207 5.66 12.43 -6.36
C MET A 207 5.95 13.93 -6.51
N GLU A 208 7.21 14.31 -6.69
CA GLU A 208 7.61 15.71 -6.93
C GLU A 208 7.07 16.25 -8.26
N GLY A 209 7.12 15.42 -9.32
CA GLY A 209 6.63 15.74 -10.66
C GLY A 209 5.13 16.05 -10.70
N VAL A 210 4.32 15.30 -9.94
CA VAL A 210 2.88 15.60 -9.83
C VAL A 210 2.59 16.82 -8.95
N GLY A 211 3.60 17.42 -8.32
CA GLY A 211 3.48 18.66 -7.56
C GLY A 211 3.48 18.51 -6.04
N LEU A 212 3.83 17.32 -5.49
CA LEU A 212 4.12 17.22 -4.06
C LEU A 212 5.47 17.86 -3.76
N ARG A 213 5.66 18.28 -2.50
CA ARG A 213 6.83 18.99 -1.99
C ARG A 213 7.38 18.29 -0.75
N GLN A 214 8.62 18.63 -0.40
CA GLN A 214 9.32 18.06 0.75
C GLN A 214 9.31 16.53 0.75
N VAL A 215 9.44 15.94 -0.45
CA VAL A 215 9.39 14.49 -0.61
C VAL A 215 10.59 13.87 0.06
N ARG A 216 10.33 12.95 0.99
CA ARG A 216 11.36 12.18 1.68
C ARG A 216 10.91 10.74 1.83
N TYR A 217 11.88 9.85 2.03
CA TYR A 217 11.60 8.44 2.18
C TYR A 217 12.42 7.78 3.29
N GLU A 218 11.87 6.71 3.86
CA GLU A 218 12.52 5.86 4.85
C GLU A 218 12.61 4.43 4.32
N ARG A 219 13.79 3.81 4.41
CA ARG A 219 13.99 2.41 4.05
C ARG A 219 13.87 1.49 5.25
N TRP A 220 13.18 0.38 5.06
CA TRP A 220 12.88 -0.65 6.05
C TRP A 220 13.19 -2.02 5.45
N MET A 221 13.27 -3.04 6.32
CA MET A 221 13.45 -4.44 5.92
C MET A 221 14.62 -4.62 4.93
N PHE A 222 15.82 -4.19 5.33
CA PHE A 222 17.03 -4.23 4.50
C PHE A 222 16.91 -3.46 3.16
N GLY A 223 16.03 -2.46 3.11
CA GLY A 223 15.81 -1.60 1.95
C GLY A 223 14.79 -2.11 0.94
N THR A 224 14.08 -3.21 1.25
CA THR A 224 13.03 -3.77 0.38
C THR A 224 11.64 -3.21 0.63
N VAL A 225 11.48 -2.43 1.70
CA VAL A 225 10.24 -1.72 2.02
C VAL A 225 10.58 -0.26 2.21
N THR A 226 9.79 0.63 1.66
CA THR A 226 9.99 2.07 1.78
C THR A 226 8.68 2.75 2.18
N ILE A 227 8.77 3.77 3.04
CA ILE A 227 7.69 4.71 3.28
C ILE A 227 8.12 6.07 2.74
N LEU A 228 7.36 6.60 1.77
CA LEU A 228 7.55 7.93 1.21
C LEU A 228 6.48 8.86 1.75
N VAL A 229 6.83 10.13 1.94
CA VAL A 229 5.87 11.18 2.29
C VAL A 229 6.13 12.41 1.45
N GLY A 230 5.06 13.03 0.95
CA GLY A 230 5.07 14.33 0.29
C GLY A 230 3.94 15.20 0.80
N VAL A 231 4.11 16.52 0.72
CA VAL A 231 3.13 17.53 1.14
C VAL A 231 2.56 18.21 -0.10
N LYS A 232 1.25 18.46 -0.15
CA LYS A 232 0.64 19.27 -1.21
C LYS A 232 0.87 20.75 -0.99
#